data_AF-A0A1Q5K7N9-F1
#
_entry.id   AF-A0A1Q5K7N9-F1
#
_cell.length_a   1.000
_cell.length_b   1.000
_cell.length_c   1.000
_cell.angle_alpha   90.00
_cell.angle_beta   90.00
_cell.angle_gamma   90.00
#
_symmetry.space_group_name_H-M   'P 1'
#
loop_
_entity.id
_entity.type
_entity.pdbx_description
1 polymer ?
#
loop_
_entity_poly.entity_id
_entity_poly.type
_entity_poly.pdbx_seq_one_letter_code
_entity_poly.pdbx_strand_id
1 'polypeptide(L)' 'MRVDDQGERIIVTMPREEFFLIQSLMSEALETGDPQDFATRVGATMDEVREILRSLPDLPYGYA' A
#
# COMPACT_ATOMS: atom_id res chain seq x y z
N MET A 1 -6.65 5.61 -10.46
CA MET A 1 -5.21 5.27 -10.62
C MET A 1 -4.69 5.39 -12.07
N ARG A 2 -3.52 5.99 -12.28
CA ARG A 2 -2.73 6.02 -13.53
C ARG A 2 -1.35 5.43 -13.24
N VAL A 3 -0.86 4.57 -14.13
CA VAL A 3 0.47 3.98 -14.04
C VAL A 3 1.28 4.44 -15.24
N ASP A 4 2.43 5.04 -14.99
CA ASP A 4 3.41 5.44 -16.00
C ASP A 4 4.69 4.63 -15.80
N ASP A 5 5.01 3.78 -16.77
CA ASP A 5 6.21 2.94 -16.77
C ASP A 5 7.31 3.67 -17.53
N GLN A 6 8.35 4.11 -16.81
CA GLN A 6 9.51 4.84 -17.33
C GLN A 6 10.75 3.92 -17.46
N GLY A 7 10.55 2.61 -17.55
CA GLY A 7 11.60 1.61 -17.68
C GLY A 7 12.24 1.26 -16.34
N GLU A 8 13.14 2.11 -15.83
CA GLU A 8 13.80 1.88 -14.53
C GLU A 8 12.89 2.18 -13.33
N ARG A 9 11.75 2.85 -13.56
CA ARG A 9 10.84 3.31 -12.51
C ARG A 9 9.40 3.22 -12.97
N ILE A 10 8.52 2.86 -12.04
CA ILE A 10 7.08 2.93 -12.22
C ILE A 10 6.55 4.09 -11.36
N ILE A 11 5.87 5.04 -11.99
CA ILE A 11 5.19 6.14 -11.29
C ILE A 11 3.69 5.84 -11.26
N VAL A 12 3.16 5.63 -10.07
CA VAL A 12 1.72 5.45 -9.86
C VAL A 12 1.14 6.75 -9.33
N THR A 13 0.20 7.33 -10.09
CA THR A 13 -0.57 8.50 -9.66
C THR A 13 -1.99 8.08 -9.31
N MET A 14 -2.51 8.54 -8.17
CA MET A 14 -3.88 8.25 -7.77
C MET A 14 -4.48 9.43 -6.99
N PRO A 15 -5.82 9.56 -6.95
CA PRO A 15 -6.51 10.46 -6.03
C PRO A 15 -6.09 10.21 -4.58
N ARG A 16 -6.10 11.27 -3.77
CA ARG A 16 -5.74 11.20 -2.35
C ARG A 16 -6.60 10.19 -1.58
N GLU A 17 -7.89 10.11 -1.91
CA GLU A 17 -8.82 9.17 -1.28
C GLU A 17 -8.48 7.71 -1.59
N GLU A 18 -8.10 7.40 -2.84
CA GLU A 18 -7.65 6.06 -3.24
C GLU A 18 -6.37 5.66 -2.50
N PHE A 19 -5.43 6.60 -2.33
CA PHE A 19 -4.20 6.35 -1.58
C PHE A 19 -4.47 5.93 -0.14
N PHE A 20 -5.31 6.69 0.58
CA PHE A 20 -5.63 6.36 1.96
C PHE A 20 -6.45 5.07 2.08
N LEU A 21 -7.36 4.82 1.14
CA LEU A 21 -8.10 3.55 1.11
C LEU A 21 -7.15 2.36 1.00
N ILE A 22 -6.19 2.42 0.07
CA ILE A 22 -5.19 1.35 -0.11
C ILE A 22 -4.33 1.21 1.15
N GLN A 23 -3.90 2.32 1.75
CA GLN A 23 -3.15 2.31 3.02
C GLN A 23 -3.95 1.61 4.13
N SER A 24 -5.23 1.94 4.31
CA SER A 24 -6.10 1.31 5.31
C SER A 24 -6.27 -0.18 5.07
N LEU A 25 -6.48 -0.61 3.82
CA LEU A 25 -6.62 -2.02 3.47
C LEU A 25 -5.34 -2.82 3.74
N MET A 26 -4.17 -2.25 3.46
CA MET A 26 -2.88 -2.89 3.78
C MET A 26 -2.66 -3.03 5.28
N SER A 27 -3.02 -2.00 6.07
CA SER A 27 -2.96 -2.07 7.54
C SER A 27 -3.93 -3.13 8.09
N GLU A 28 -5.18 -3.15 7.62
CA GLU A 28 -6.18 -4.14 8.04
C GLU A 28 -5.74 -5.57 7.70
N ALA A 29 -5.16 -5.77 6.51
CA ALA A 29 -4.64 -7.07 6.11
C ALA A 29 -3.53 -7.54 7.08
N LEU A 30 -2.64 -6.65 7.51
CA LEU A 30 -1.58 -6.99 8.48
C LEU A 30 -2.12 -7.31 9.87
N GLU A 31 -3.21 -6.65 10.29
CA GLU A 31 -3.81 -6.83 11.61
C GLU A 31 -4.65 -8.10 11.70
N THR A 32 -5.32 -8.48 10.61
CA THR A 32 -6.34 -9.55 10.60
C THR A 32 -5.92 -10.79 9.82
N GLY A 33 -4.88 -10.70 9.00
CA GLY A 33 -4.43 -11.79 8.14
C GLY A 33 -3.79 -12.94 8.91
N ASP A 34 -4.03 -14.17 8.43
CA ASP A 34 -3.33 -15.36 8.92
C ASP A 34 -1.91 -15.39 8.33
N PRO A 35 -0.85 -15.40 9.17
CA PRO A 35 0.52 -15.44 8.70
C PRO A 35 0.83 -16.63 7.76
N GLN A 36 0.09 -17.74 7.87
CA GLN A 36 0.34 -18.94 7.07
C GLN A 36 -0.12 -18.81 5.61
N ASP A 37 -1.14 -17.99 5.32
CA ASP A 37 -1.71 -17.83 3.97
C ASP A 37 -1.56 -16.41 3.41
N PHE A 38 -1.13 -15.45 4.24
CA PHE A 38 -1.03 -14.03 3.89
C PHE A 38 -0.29 -13.81 2.56
N ALA A 39 0.89 -14.41 2.42
CA ALA A 39 1.73 -14.23 1.24
C ALA A 39 1.05 -14.75 -0.04
N THR A 40 0.30 -15.84 0.04
CA THR A 40 -0.43 -16.40 -1.10
C THR A 40 -1.63 -15.53 -1.48
N ARG A 41 -2.29 -14.88 -0.52
CA ARG A 41 -3.46 -14.03 -0.76
C ARG A 41 -3.11 -12.62 -1.22
N VAL A 42 -2.08 -12.03 -0.62
CA VAL A 42 -1.68 -10.64 -0.83
C VAL A 42 -0.61 -10.53 -1.93
N GLY A 43 0.12 -11.63 -2.22
CA GLY A 43 1.23 -11.62 -3.17
C GLY A 43 2.51 -10.97 -2.63
N ALA A 44 2.55 -10.66 -1.34
CA ALA A 44 3.68 -10.10 -0.62
C ALA A 44 3.68 -10.64 0.82
N THR A 45 4.86 -10.75 1.42
CA THR A 45 5.02 -11.11 2.84
C THR A 45 4.53 -9.98 3.75
N MET A 46 4.17 -10.33 4.99
CA MET A 46 3.76 -9.32 5.98
C MET A 46 4.86 -8.28 6.25
N ASP A 47 6.13 -8.68 6.17
CA ASP A 47 7.25 -7.76 6.38
C ASP A 47 7.44 -6.79 5.22
N GLU A 48 7.30 -7.24 3.97
CA GLU A 48 7.30 -6.35 2.80
C GLU A 48 6.17 -5.32 2.88
N VAL A 49 4.95 -5.73 3.28
CA VAL A 49 3.82 -4.80 3.43
C VAL A 49 4.07 -3.80 4.57
N ARG A 50 4.70 -4.24 5.68
CA ARG A 50 5.10 -3.33 6.77
C ARG A 50 6.15 -2.32 6.30
N GLU A 51 7.13 -2.75 5.52
CA GLU A 51 8.16 -1.86 4.98
C GLU A 51 7.56 -0.83 4.03
N ILE A 52 6.65 -1.26 3.14
CA ILE A 52 5.90 -0.36 2.26
C ILE A 52 5.15 0.68 3.09
N LEU A 53 4.34 0.27 4.07
CA LEU A 53 3.58 1.20 4.91
C LEU A 53 4.48 2.19 5.67
N ARG A 54 5.65 1.76 6.14
CA ARG A 54 6.63 2.63 6.82
C ARG A 54 7.30 3.62 5.86
N SER A 55 7.42 3.27 4.57
CA SER A 55 8.00 4.15 3.55
C SER A 55 7.03 5.21 3.02
N LEU A 56 5.72 5.06 3.29
CA LEU A 56 4.73 6.00 2.83
C LEU A 56 4.91 7.37 3.51
N PRO A 57 4.75 8.48 2.77
CA PRO A 57 4.80 9.81 3.35
C PRO A 57 3.67 9.99 4.36
N ASP A 58 3.97 10.62 5.49
CA ASP A 58 2.94 11.04 6.46
C ASP A 58 2.14 12.20 5.87
N LEU A 59 0.94 11.88 5.37
CA LEU A 59 0.05 12.83 4.72
C LEU A 59 -1.16 13.08 5.62
N PRO A 60 -1.53 14.35 5.90
CA PRO A 60 -2.70 14.64 6.72
C PRO A 60 -3.99 14.14 6.06
N TYR A 61 -4.84 13.44 6.80
CA TYR A 61 -6.15 13.02 6.28
C TYR A 61 -7.10 14.23 6.25
N GLY A 62 -7.22 14.90 5.10
CA GLY A 62 -8.07 16.09 4.93
C GLY A 62 -7.49 17.12 3.96
N TYR A 63 -8.34 18.09 3.55
CA TYR A 63 -7.92 19.22 2.71
C TYR A 63 -6.95 20.11 3.49
N ALA A 64 -5.81 20.43 2.86
CA ALA A 64 -4.98 21.58 3.23
C ALA A 64 -5.59 22.86 2.64
#